data_AF-A6R5Q9-F1
#
_entry.id   AF-A6R5Q9-F1
#
_cell.length_a   1.000
_cell.length_b   1.000
_cell.length_c   1.000
_cell.angle_alpha   90.00
_cell.angle_beta   90.00
_cell.angle_gamma   90.00
#
_symmetry.space_group_name_H-M   'P 1'
#
loop_
_entity.id
_entity.type
_entity.pdbx_description
1 polymer ?
#
loop_
_entity_poly.entity_id
_entity_poly.type
_entity_poly.pdbx_seq_one_letter_code
_entity_poly.pdbx_strand_id
1 'polypeptide(L)'
;MARITACVLRIVWTNRLTNAQIAIAAQVFIAAGVILLFILNLLYTQRIFRATHPRIGWSRAFSYAFKALYVLIVLTLIMVITAAVQSFYTLDKDIRLIDRNLRWWGMSYFTFFSFLPIPLLAFIVLAPRHEPTEQFGQGSLRAKILVAGTASVLLCLGASFRAGTSFMPPRMANNPAWYHHKACFYIFNFGIEATVVFLYFFSRVDLRFHVPNGSSKVRTYTVKNTNHNEKDDSSAINDTEAAVSAEHAS
;
A
#
# COMPACT_ATOMS: atom_id res chain seq x y z
N MET A 1 9.84 -7.88 9.01
CA MET A 1 10.75 -7.16 9.94
C MET A 1 10.01 -6.27 10.93
N ALA A 2 9.24 -5.25 10.53
CA ALA A 2 8.52 -4.35 11.46
C ALA A 2 7.67 -5.07 12.53
N ARG A 3 6.99 -6.16 12.17
CA ARG A 3 6.16 -6.97 13.10
C ARG A 3 6.97 -7.78 14.11
N ILE A 4 8.11 -8.32 13.68
CA ILE A 4 9.01 -9.05 14.58
C ILE A 4 9.54 -8.09 15.64
N THR A 5 9.99 -6.90 15.22
CA THR A 5 10.44 -5.83 16.11
C THR A 5 9.33 -5.37 17.07
N ALA A 6 8.09 -5.20 16.57
CA ALA A 6 6.94 -4.85 17.41
C ALA A 6 6.65 -5.92 18.49
N CYS A 7 6.65 -7.21 18.12
CA CYS A 7 6.42 -8.30 19.06
C CYS A 7 7.55 -8.41 20.09
N VAL A 8 8.81 -8.29 19.66
CA VAL A 8 9.98 -8.28 20.56
C VAL A 8 9.86 -7.13 21.56
N LEU A 9 9.57 -5.89 21.10
CA LEU A 9 9.39 -4.75 21.99
C LEU A 9 8.24 -4.93 22.97
N ARG A 10 7.16 -5.61 22.57
CA ARG A 10 6.04 -5.94 23.46
C ARG A 10 6.41 -6.95 24.55
N ILE A 11 7.20 -7.96 24.19
CA ILE A 11 7.75 -8.95 25.15
C ILE A 11 8.68 -8.23 26.14
N VAL A 12 9.57 -7.36 25.64
CA VAL A 12 10.48 -6.58 26.47
C VAL A 12 9.72 -5.62 27.39
N TRP A 13 8.66 -4.96 26.91
CA TRP A 13 7.83 -4.08 27.73
C TRP A 13 7.18 -4.82 28.91
N THR A 14 6.76 -6.07 28.71
CA THR A 14 6.19 -6.91 29.79
C THR A 14 7.19 -7.16 30.92
N ASN A 15 8.50 -7.18 30.62
CA ASN A 15 9.56 -7.33 31.61
C ASN A 15 10.03 -6.00 32.22
N ARG A 16 9.66 -4.85 31.63
CA ARG A 16 10.09 -3.50 32.06
C ARG A 16 8.96 -2.48 31.95
N LEU A 17 7.88 -2.69 32.72
CA LEU A 17 6.65 -1.87 32.66
C LEU A 17 6.88 -0.37 32.95
N THR A 18 7.93 0.00 33.69
CA THR A 18 8.26 1.39 34.04
C THR A 18 8.91 2.19 32.91
N ASN A 19 9.37 1.55 31.83
CA ASN A 19 10.04 2.24 30.71
C ASN A 19 9.04 2.64 29.62
N ALA A 20 8.55 3.88 29.69
CA ALA A 20 7.62 4.46 28.72
C ALA A 20 8.16 4.46 27.27
N GLN A 21 9.47 4.63 27.09
CA GLN A 21 10.13 4.62 25.77
C GLN A 21 9.89 3.30 24.99
N ILE A 22 9.96 2.16 25.68
CA ILE A 22 9.79 0.83 25.07
C ILE A 22 8.34 0.64 24.65
N ALA A 23 7.39 1.11 25.48
CA ALA A 23 5.96 1.05 25.19
C ALA A 23 5.60 1.91 23.96
N ILE A 24 6.18 3.11 23.86
CA ILE A 24 6.00 4.01 22.70
C ILE A 24 6.57 3.36 21.45
N ALA A 25 7.81 2.87 21.49
CA ALA A 25 8.45 2.22 20.35
C ALA A 25 7.61 1.04 19.84
N ALA A 26 7.10 0.18 20.74
CA ALA A 26 6.23 -0.93 20.37
C ALA A 26 4.97 -0.44 19.62
N GLN A 27 4.31 0.61 20.11
CA GLN A 27 3.11 1.16 19.48
C GLN A 27 3.40 1.76 18.10
N VAL A 28 4.53 2.45 17.93
CA VAL A 28 4.94 3.03 16.66
C VAL A 28 5.17 1.94 15.61
N PHE A 29 5.90 0.87 15.94
CA PHE A 29 6.11 -0.24 15.01
C PHE A 29 4.82 -0.97 14.66
N ILE A 30 3.88 -1.07 15.60
CA ILE A 30 2.56 -1.65 15.35
C ILE A 30 1.77 -0.78 14.37
N ALA A 31 1.75 0.54 14.53
CA ALA A 31 1.05 1.43 13.61
C ALA A 31 1.72 1.43 12.22
N ALA A 32 3.04 1.53 12.17
CA ALA A 32 3.83 1.58 10.93
C ALA A 32 3.62 0.33 10.06
N GLY A 33 3.54 -0.86 10.66
CA GLY A 33 3.32 -2.09 9.89
C GLY A 33 1.98 -2.12 9.15
N VAL A 34 0.92 -1.52 9.72
CA VAL A 34 -0.41 -1.45 9.09
C VAL A 34 -0.38 -0.51 7.91
N ILE A 35 0.25 0.65 8.10
CA ILE A 35 0.33 1.69 7.09
C ILE A 35 1.10 1.20 5.87
N LEU A 36 2.16 0.41 6.07
CA LEU A 36 2.87 -0.24 4.98
C LEU A 36 1.93 -1.10 4.13
N LEU A 37 1.05 -1.90 4.75
CA LEU A 37 0.09 -2.73 4.03
C LEU A 37 -0.96 -1.88 3.29
N PHE A 38 -1.42 -0.77 3.86
CA PHE A 38 -2.31 0.17 3.16
C PHE A 38 -1.64 0.74 1.91
N ILE A 39 -0.38 1.19 2.02
CA ILE A 39 0.39 1.72 0.89
C ILE A 39 0.58 0.65 -0.19
N LEU A 40 0.98 -0.57 0.18
CA LEU A 40 1.16 -1.67 -0.77
C LEU A 40 -0.15 -2.02 -1.49
N ASN A 41 -1.25 -2.16 -0.74
CA ASN A 41 -2.55 -2.49 -1.30
C ASN A 41 -3.06 -1.40 -2.27
N LEU A 42 -2.84 -0.13 -1.91
CA LEU A 42 -3.19 0.99 -2.76
C LEU A 42 -2.33 1.03 -4.03
N LEU A 43 -1.04 0.72 -3.91
CA LEU A 43 -0.13 0.65 -5.04
C LEU A 43 -0.50 -0.47 -6.01
N TYR A 44 -0.88 -1.65 -5.51
CA TYR A 44 -1.39 -2.74 -6.35
C TYR A 44 -2.69 -2.35 -7.05
N THR A 45 -3.60 -1.69 -6.34
CA THR A 45 -4.85 -1.19 -6.92
C THR A 45 -4.59 -0.14 -8.01
N GLN A 46 -3.66 0.79 -7.77
CA GLN A 46 -3.24 1.79 -8.75
C GLN A 46 -2.62 1.16 -10.01
N ARG A 47 -1.89 0.04 -9.87
CA ARG A 47 -1.34 -0.72 -11.01
C ARG A 47 -2.46 -1.39 -11.82
N ILE A 48 -3.41 -2.06 -11.15
CA ILE A 48 -4.56 -2.69 -11.83
C ILE A 48 -5.40 -1.62 -12.56
N PHE A 49 -5.61 -0.47 -11.92
CA PHE A 49 -6.34 0.65 -12.51
C PHE A 49 -5.67 1.14 -13.80
N ARG A 50 -4.35 1.38 -13.75
CA ARG A 50 -3.56 1.82 -14.92
C ARG A 50 -3.59 0.81 -16.07
N ALA A 51 -3.63 -0.47 -15.78
CA ALA A 51 -3.67 -1.52 -16.81
C ALA A 51 -5.05 -1.73 -17.44
N THR A 52 -6.12 -1.38 -16.71
CA THR A 52 -7.50 -1.54 -17.20
C THR A 52 -8.01 -0.29 -17.90
N HIS A 53 -7.62 0.90 -17.43
CA HIS A 53 -8.03 2.19 -18.00
C HIS A 53 -6.80 3.08 -18.24
N PRO A 54 -6.00 2.83 -19.29
CA PRO A 54 -4.74 3.53 -19.48
C PRO A 54 -4.93 5.03 -19.72
N ARG A 55 -5.97 5.48 -20.45
CA ARG A 55 -6.24 6.92 -20.62
C ARG A 55 -6.40 7.68 -19.30
N ILE A 56 -7.15 7.13 -18.36
CA ILE A 56 -7.42 7.78 -17.06
C ILE A 56 -6.25 7.57 -16.10
N GLY A 57 -5.73 6.34 -16.04
CA GLY A 57 -4.66 5.95 -15.11
C GLY A 57 -3.32 6.64 -15.39
N TRP A 58 -3.04 6.98 -16.66
CA TRP A 58 -1.83 7.71 -17.06
C TRP A 58 -2.00 9.23 -17.10
N SER A 59 -3.19 9.74 -16.78
CA SER A 59 -3.40 11.18 -16.67
C SER A 59 -2.49 11.78 -15.60
N ARG A 60 -2.00 13.00 -15.87
CA ARG A 60 -1.10 13.71 -14.94
C ARG A 60 -1.80 13.96 -13.60
N ALA A 61 -3.08 14.34 -13.64
CA ALA A 61 -3.90 14.58 -12.46
C ALA A 61 -3.99 13.35 -11.55
N PHE A 62 -4.29 12.17 -12.11
CA PHE A 62 -4.36 10.93 -11.34
C PHE A 62 -3.01 10.56 -10.70
N SER A 63 -1.91 10.71 -11.44
CA SER A 63 -0.57 10.44 -10.91
C SER A 63 -0.18 11.40 -9.78
N TYR A 64 -0.50 12.69 -9.89
CA TYR A 64 -0.24 13.66 -8.83
C TYR A 64 -1.16 13.44 -7.62
N ALA A 65 -2.43 13.11 -7.83
CA ALA A 65 -3.37 12.82 -6.75
C ALA A 65 -2.88 11.65 -5.87
N PHE A 66 -2.45 10.54 -6.48
CA PHE A 66 -1.87 9.42 -5.73
C PHE A 66 -0.56 9.79 -5.03
N LYS A 67 0.32 10.58 -5.65
CA LYS A 67 1.54 11.07 -4.99
C LYS A 67 1.23 11.93 -3.76
N ALA A 68 0.30 12.89 -3.90
CA ALA A 68 -0.13 13.74 -2.80
C ALA A 68 -0.74 12.90 -1.67
N LEU A 69 -1.53 11.90 -2.02
CA LEU A 69 -2.12 10.95 -1.09
C LEU A 69 -1.05 10.18 -0.29
N TYR A 70 -0.01 9.65 -0.95
CA TYR A 70 1.10 8.98 -0.25
C TYR A 70 1.87 9.94 0.67
N VAL A 71 2.13 11.18 0.22
CA VAL A 71 2.79 12.20 1.05
C VAL A 71 1.96 12.51 2.29
N LEU A 72 0.64 12.68 2.14
CA LEU A 72 -0.24 12.94 3.26
C LEU A 72 -0.31 11.75 4.24
N ILE A 73 -0.30 10.50 3.77
CA ILE A 73 -0.22 9.32 4.66
C ILE A 73 1.04 9.41 5.54
N VAL A 74 2.19 9.75 4.96
CA VAL A 74 3.46 9.87 5.69
C VAL A 74 3.43 11.04 6.67
N LEU A 75 2.92 12.20 6.25
CA LEU A 75 2.78 13.37 7.13
C LEU A 75 1.86 13.09 8.32
N THR A 76 0.69 12.47 8.07
CA THR A 76 -0.24 12.06 9.13
C THR A 76 0.40 11.02 10.06
N LEU A 77 1.22 10.11 9.55
CA LEU A 77 1.96 9.16 10.38
C LEU A 77 2.94 9.87 11.32
N ILE A 78 3.76 10.78 10.80
CA ILE A 78 4.72 11.55 11.61
C ILE A 78 3.97 12.32 12.69
N MET A 79 2.88 12.98 12.31
CA MET A 79 2.04 13.78 13.19
C MET A 79 1.37 12.95 14.31
N VAL A 80 0.89 11.74 14.00
CA VAL A 80 0.34 10.82 15.02
C VAL A 80 1.42 10.30 15.95
N ILE A 81 2.63 10.04 15.45
CA ILE A 81 3.76 9.60 16.27
C ILE A 81 4.18 10.70 17.24
N THR A 82 4.33 11.94 16.78
CA THR A 82 4.71 13.06 17.65
C THR A 82 3.66 13.30 18.74
N ALA A 83 2.38 13.30 18.38
CA ALA A 83 1.26 13.40 19.33
C ALA A 83 1.25 12.23 20.34
N ALA A 84 1.59 11.01 19.89
CA ALA A 84 1.69 9.86 20.78
C ALA A 84 2.83 10.04 21.78
N VAL A 85 4.04 10.39 21.32
CA VAL A 85 5.22 10.63 22.16
C VAL A 85 4.93 11.74 23.18
N GLN A 86 4.42 12.89 22.72
CA GLN A 86 4.11 14.04 23.58
C GLN A 86 3.07 13.70 24.66
N SER A 87 2.03 12.95 24.30
CA SER A 87 0.99 12.51 25.24
C SER A 87 1.52 11.60 26.36
N PHE A 88 2.70 10.99 26.23
CA PHE A 88 3.33 10.18 27.28
C PHE A 88 4.20 10.99 28.26
N TYR A 89 4.79 12.10 27.81
CA TYR A 89 5.69 12.92 28.64
C TYR A 89 5.02 14.17 29.22
N THR A 90 3.87 14.58 28.68
CA THR A 90 3.19 15.79 29.16
C THR A 90 2.16 15.48 30.25
N LEU A 91 2.16 16.29 31.31
CA LEU A 91 1.17 16.22 32.38
C LEU A 91 0.06 17.28 32.23
N ASP A 92 0.23 18.21 31.28
CA ASP A 92 -0.77 19.22 30.96
C ASP A 92 -2.03 18.57 30.35
N LYS A 93 -3.21 19.04 30.77
CA LYS A 93 -4.50 18.53 30.28
C LYS A 93 -4.81 19.09 28.89
N ASP A 94 -4.46 20.33 28.60
CA ASP A 94 -4.81 20.99 27.34
C ASP A 94 -4.02 20.38 26.18
N ILE A 95 -2.72 20.15 26.38
CA ILE A 95 -1.85 19.47 25.41
C ILE A 95 -2.34 18.05 25.12
N ARG A 96 -2.80 17.31 26.14
CA ARG A 96 -3.34 15.95 25.96
C ARG A 96 -4.65 15.91 25.20
N LEU A 97 -5.49 16.96 25.31
CA LEU A 97 -6.71 17.09 24.51
C LEU A 97 -6.38 17.34 23.04
N ILE A 98 -5.42 18.22 22.76
CA ILE A 98 -4.93 18.46 21.39
C ILE A 98 -4.36 17.16 20.80
N ASP A 99 -3.49 16.45 21.53
CA ASP A 99 -2.91 15.17 21.10
C ASP A 99 -3.98 14.08 20.89
N ARG A 100 -5.07 14.10 21.65
CA ARG A 100 -6.20 13.19 21.47
C ARG A 100 -6.92 13.48 20.16
N ASN A 101 -7.31 14.73 19.94
CA ASN A 101 -8.01 15.16 18.73
C ASN A 101 -7.16 14.87 17.48
N LEU A 102 -5.86 15.07 17.60
CA LEU A 102 -4.94 14.82 16.52
C LEU A 102 -4.84 13.34 16.15
N ARG A 103 -4.77 12.45 17.14
CA ARG A 103 -4.83 11.00 16.92
C ARG A 103 -6.15 10.56 16.32
N TRP A 104 -7.27 11.14 16.74
CA TRP A 104 -8.58 10.87 16.14
C TRP A 104 -8.61 11.24 14.67
N TRP A 105 -8.12 12.43 14.32
CA TRP A 105 -8.01 12.85 12.93
C TRP A 105 -7.14 11.89 12.12
N GLY A 106 -5.97 11.49 12.64
CA GLY A 106 -5.09 10.54 11.96
C GLY A 106 -5.74 9.17 11.75
N MET A 107 -6.50 8.66 12.72
CA MET A 107 -7.22 7.39 12.61
C MET A 107 -8.36 7.44 11.60
N SER A 108 -9.12 8.54 11.57
CA SER A 108 -10.13 8.79 10.52
C SER A 108 -9.49 8.80 9.14
N TYR A 109 -8.36 9.49 9.00
CA TYR A 109 -7.61 9.60 7.76
C TYR A 109 -7.14 8.24 7.26
N PHE A 110 -6.48 7.44 8.10
CA PHE A 110 -6.03 6.09 7.71
C PHE A 110 -7.19 5.15 7.36
N THR A 111 -8.33 5.27 8.04
CA THR A 111 -9.52 4.47 7.74
C THR A 111 -10.08 4.82 6.36
N PHE A 112 -10.12 6.11 6.03
CA PHE A 112 -10.50 6.57 4.71
C PHE A 112 -9.60 5.98 3.62
N PHE A 113 -8.27 5.95 3.82
CA PHE A 113 -7.36 5.30 2.85
C PHE A 113 -7.52 3.81 2.74
N SER A 114 -7.80 3.13 3.85
CA SER A 114 -8.04 1.69 3.80
C SER A 114 -9.31 1.35 3.03
N PHE A 115 -10.28 2.26 2.94
CA PHE A 115 -11.49 2.08 2.15
C PHE A 115 -11.25 2.32 0.67
N LEU A 116 -10.39 3.29 0.31
CA LEU A 116 -10.18 3.80 -1.05
C LEU A 116 -9.86 2.75 -2.15
N PRO A 117 -9.14 1.64 -1.88
CA PRO A 117 -8.98 0.54 -2.83
C PRO A 117 -10.28 -0.14 -3.26
N ILE A 118 -11.29 -0.21 -2.39
CA ILE A 118 -12.57 -0.88 -2.64
C ILE A 118 -13.38 -0.18 -3.75
N PRO A 119 -13.69 1.13 -3.66
CA PRO A 119 -14.43 1.81 -4.73
C PRO A 119 -13.64 1.87 -6.03
N LEU A 120 -12.30 1.95 -5.98
CA LEU A 120 -11.46 1.88 -7.18
C LEU A 120 -11.59 0.52 -7.89
N LEU A 121 -11.52 -0.58 -7.14
CA LEU A 121 -11.71 -1.92 -7.69
C LEU A 121 -13.14 -2.14 -8.18
N ALA A 122 -14.14 -1.64 -7.46
CA ALA A 122 -15.54 -1.67 -7.90
C ALA A 122 -15.72 -0.92 -9.22
N PHE A 123 -15.14 0.28 -9.35
CA PHE A 123 -15.14 1.05 -10.58
C PHE A 123 -14.46 0.29 -11.74
N ILE A 124 -13.33 -0.37 -11.49
CA ILE A 124 -12.63 -1.18 -12.50
C ILE A 124 -13.51 -2.34 -13.03
N VAL A 125 -14.34 -2.92 -12.16
CA VAL A 125 -15.22 -4.05 -12.53
C VAL A 125 -16.49 -3.58 -13.23
N LEU A 126 -17.06 -2.45 -12.79
CA LEU A 126 -18.33 -1.93 -13.30
C LEU A 126 -18.18 -1.07 -14.56
N ALA A 127 -17.06 -0.36 -14.72
CA ALA A 127 -16.86 0.51 -15.88
C ALA A 127 -16.71 -0.30 -17.18
N PRO A 128 -17.43 0.08 -18.25
CA PRO A 128 -17.33 -0.60 -19.54
C PRO A 128 -15.91 -0.46 -20.12
N ARG A 129 -15.38 -1.59 -20.60
CA ARG A 129 -14.01 -1.68 -21.11
C ARG A 129 -14.00 -1.26 -22.57
N HIS A 130 -13.45 -0.08 -22.85
CA HIS A 130 -13.31 0.42 -24.22
C HIS A 130 -11.97 0.05 -24.86
N GLU A 131 -10.94 -0.32 -24.08
CA GLU A 131 -9.59 -0.62 -24.58
C GLU A 131 -9.11 -2.00 -24.11
N PRO A 132 -8.30 -2.73 -24.91
CA PRO A 132 -7.76 -4.02 -24.53
C PRO A 132 -6.85 -3.87 -23.31
N THR A 133 -7.02 -4.77 -22.33
CA THR A 133 -6.26 -4.71 -21.06
C THR A 133 -4.77 -4.93 -21.31
N GLU A 134 -3.94 -4.00 -20.83
CA GLU A 134 -2.50 -4.18 -20.89
C GLU A 134 -2.08 -5.28 -19.91
N GLN A 135 -1.50 -6.35 -20.45
CA GLN A 135 -1.00 -7.44 -19.62
C GLN A 135 0.33 -7.01 -18.99
N PHE A 136 0.38 -6.93 -17.66
CA PHE A 136 1.61 -6.68 -16.91
C PHE A 136 1.82 -7.78 -15.86
N GLY A 137 3.03 -8.32 -15.77
CA GLY A 137 3.33 -9.44 -14.86
C GLY A 137 2.59 -10.73 -15.23
N GLN A 138 2.64 -11.73 -14.34
CA GLN A 138 2.08 -13.05 -14.61
C GLN A 138 0.63 -13.21 -14.11
N GLY A 139 -0.17 -14.00 -14.82
CA GLY A 139 -1.51 -14.44 -14.41
C GLY A 139 -2.67 -13.50 -14.75
N SER A 140 -3.89 -14.01 -14.57
CA SER A 140 -5.12 -13.33 -14.98
C SER A 140 -5.41 -12.05 -14.18
N LEU A 141 -5.99 -11.05 -14.84
CA LEU A 141 -6.42 -9.78 -14.25
C LEU A 141 -7.50 -9.99 -13.17
N ARG A 142 -8.39 -10.97 -13.36
CA ARG A 142 -9.39 -11.36 -12.35
C ARG A 142 -8.76 -11.79 -11.03
N ALA A 143 -7.71 -12.63 -11.08
CA ALA A 143 -7.02 -13.05 -9.88
C ALA A 143 -6.25 -11.90 -9.20
N LYS A 144 -5.74 -10.92 -9.96
CA LYS A 144 -5.15 -9.68 -9.40
C LYS A 144 -6.19 -8.86 -8.64
N ILE A 145 -7.38 -8.70 -9.24
CA ILE A 145 -8.51 -8.00 -8.60
C ILE A 145 -8.98 -8.75 -7.35
N LEU A 146 -9.11 -10.08 -7.38
CA LEU A 146 -9.52 -10.86 -6.21
C LEU A 146 -8.51 -10.74 -5.06
N VAL A 147 -7.21 -10.85 -5.35
CA VAL A 147 -6.15 -10.70 -4.35
C VAL A 147 -6.15 -9.29 -3.73
N ALA A 148 -6.21 -8.24 -4.54
CA ALA A 148 -6.26 -6.87 -4.05
C ALA A 148 -7.58 -6.57 -3.32
N GLY A 149 -8.71 -7.08 -3.82
CA GLY A 149 -10.03 -6.86 -3.23
C GLY A 149 -10.19 -7.54 -1.87
N THR A 150 -9.80 -8.81 -1.77
CA THR A 150 -9.80 -9.54 -0.49
C THR A 150 -8.89 -8.88 0.54
N ALA A 151 -7.67 -8.48 0.14
CA ALA A 151 -6.79 -7.71 1.02
C ALA A 151 -7.40 -6.37 1.45
N SER A 152 -8.07 -5.66 0.55
CA SER A 152 -8.74 -4.38 0.84
C SER A 152 -9.84 -4.53 1.88
N VAL A 153 -10.69 -5.55 1.76
CA VAL A 153 -11.77 -5.82 2.72
C VAL A 153 -11.20 -6.16 4.10
N LEU A 154 -10.18 -7.01 4.16
CA LEU A 154 -9.52 -7.38 5.42
C LEU A 154 -8.84 -6.16 6.08
N LEU A 155 -8.11 -5.38 5.31
CA LEU A 155 -7.45 -4.15 5.79
C LEU A 155 -8.48 -3.12 6.27
N CYS A 156 -9.59 -2.96 5.54
CA CYS A 156 -10.67 -2.07 5.92
C CYS A 156 -11.32 -2.51 7.24
N LEU A 157 -11.60 -3.80 7.41
CA LEU A 157 -12.13 -4.35 8.66
C LEU A 157 -11.21 -4.00 9.84
N GLY A 158 -9.91 -4.18 9.69
CA GLY A 158 -8.91 -3.84 10.70
C GLY A 158 -8.83 -2.33 10.97
N ALA A 159 -8.92 -1.49 9.94
CA ALA A 159 -8.92 -0.04 10.08
C ALA A 159 -10.17 0.47 10.80
N SER A 160 -11.35 0.02 10.38
CA SER A 160 -12.64 0.38 10.98
C SER A 160 -12.73 -0.05 12.44
N PHE A 161 -12.24 -1.24 12.80
CA PHE A 161 -12.20 -1.67 14.20
C PHE A 161 -11.31 -0.76 15.06
N ARG A 162 -10.13 -0.37 14.56
CA ARG A 162 -9.23 0.53 15.28
C ARG A 162 -9.78 1.96 15.39
N ALA A 163 -10.46 2.45 14.36
CA ALA A 163 -11.14 3.75 14.41
C ALA A 163 -12.29 3.72 15.43
N GLY A 164 -13.16 2.71 15.36
CA GLY A 164 -14.27 2.55 16.29
C GLY A 164 -13.82 2.46 17.75
N THR A 165 -12.77 1.70 18.04
CA THR A 165 -12.19 1.63 19.40
C THR A 165 -11.49 2.91 19.83
N SER A 166 -10.99 3.72 18.89
CA SER A 166 -10.34 5.00 19.19
C SER A 166 -11.33 6.12 19.51
N PHE A 167 -12.53 6.11 18.91
CA PHE A 167 -13.58 7.12 19.16
C PHE A 167 -14.37 6.87 20.43
N MET A 168 -14.32 5.66 20.99
CA MET A 168 -14.97 5.37 22.26
C MET A 168 -14.29 6.12 23.42
N PRO A 169 -15.06 6.58 24.42
CA PRO A 169 -14.51 7.32 25.54
C PRO A 169 -13.46 6.49 26.29
N PRO A 170 -12.35 7.12 26.75
CA PRO A 170 -11.29 6.43 27.44
C PRO A 170 -11.82 5.79 28.74
N ARG A 171 -11.75 4.46 28.82
CA ARG A 171 -12.19 3.68 29.97
C ARG A 171 -11.01 3.39 30.91
N MET A 172 -11.28 3.45 32.21
CA MET A 172 -10.29 3.12 33.25
C MET A 172 -9.91 1.64 33.16
N ALA A 173 -8.65 1.31 33.46
CA ALA A 173 -8.12 -0.06 33.36
C ALA A 173 -8.90 -1.11 34.19
N ASN A 174 -9.62 -0.66 35.22
CA ASN A 174 -10.42 -1.51 36.10
C ASN A 174 -11.82 -1.88 35.54
N ASN A 175 -12.23 -1.34 34.38
CA ASN A 175 -13.51 -1.69 33.74
C ASN A 175 -13.36 -1.89 32.22
N PRO A 176 -12.65 -2.96 31.79
CA PRO A 176 -12.43 -3.24 30.38
C PRO A 176 -13.73 -3.62 29.67
N ALA A 177 -14.02 -2.94 28.57
CA ALA A 177 -15.08 -3.33 27.65
C ALA A 177 -14.71 -4.58 26.83
N TRP A 178 -15.68 -5.21 26.17
CA TRP A 178 -15.50 -6.44 25.39
C TRP A 178 -14.39 -6.33 24.31
N TYR A 179 -14.24 -5.16 23.69
CA TYR A 179 -13.21 -4.89 22.67
C TYR A 179 -11.79 -4.70 23.24
N HIS A 180 -11.63 -4.58 24.55
CA HIS A 180 -10.32 -4.59 25.23
C HIS A 180 -9.82 -6.00 25.55
N HIS A 181 -10.59 -7.04 25.21
CA HIS A 181 -10.16 -8.42 25.42
C HIS A 181 -8.90 -8.73 24.60
N LYS A 182 -7.97 -9.52 25.17
CA LYS A 182 -6.71 -9.91 24.51
C LYS A 182 -6.97 -10.54 23.13
N ALA A 183 -8.03 -11.34 23.00
CA ALA A 183 -8.42 -11.96 21.74
C ALA A 183 -8.71 -10.93 20.64
N CYS A 184 -9.55 -9.91 20.91
CA CYS A 184 -9.84 -8.84 19.95
C CYS A 184 -8.57 -8.09 19.57
N PHE A 185 -7.70 -7.81 20.55
CA PHE A 185 -6.44 -7.17 20.28
C PHE A 185 -5.59 -7.95 19.27
N TYR A 186 -5.36 -9.25 19.48
CA TYR A 186 -4.54 -10.07 18.58
C TYR A 186 -5.20 -10.32 17.23
N ILE A 187 -6.50 -10.59 17.18
CA ILE A 187 -7.21 -10.88 15.92
C ILE A 187 -7.21 -9.65 15.01
N PHE A 188 -7.67 -8.50 15.50
CA PHE A 188 -7.82 -7.31 14.66
C PHE A 188 -6.52 -6.57 14.39
N ASN A 189 -5.57 -6.58 15.35
CA ASN A 189 -4.29 -5.88 15.12
C ASN A 189 -3.24 -6.73 14.44
N PHE A 190 -3.16 -8.04 14.72
CA PHE A 190 -2.10 -8.90 14.18
C PHE A 190 -2.64 -9.98 13.24
N GLY A 191 -3.77 -10.60 13.55
CA GLY A 191 -4.35 -11.69 12.78
C GLY A 191 -4.71 -11.26 11.35
N ILE A 192 -5.48 -10.17 11.22
CA ILE A 192 -5.86 -9.60 9.92
C ILE A 192 -4.65 -9.31 9.05
N GLU A 193 -3.62 -8.67 9.62
CA GLU A 193 -2.42 -8.33 8.86
C GLU A 193 -1.60 -9.55 8.48
N ALA A 194 -1.43 -10.50 9.40
CA ALA A 194 -0.74 -11.75 9.11
C ALA A 194 -1.44 -12.46 7.95
N THR A 195 -2.78 -12.54 7.97
CA THR A 195 -3.57 -13.10 6.87
C THR A 195 -3.32 -12.37 5.56
N VAL A 196 -3.29 -11.03 5.55
CA VAL A 196 -3.01 -10.24 4.33
C VAL A 196 -1.58 -10.49 3.82
N VAL A 197 -0.60 -10.56 4.72
CA VAL A 197 0.80 -10.86 4.35
C VAL A 197 0.91 -12.26 3.76
N PHE A 198 0.29 -13.27 4.39
CA PHE A 198 0.25 -14.63 3.86
C PHE A 198 -0.46 -14.68 2.51
N LEU A 199 -1.57 -13.95 2.35
CA LEU A 199 -2.27 -13.82 1.09
C LEU A 199 -1.35 -13.26 0.00
N TYR A 200 -0.57 -12.22 0.29
CA TYR A 200 0.41 -11.67 -0.66
C TYR A 200 1.57 -12.62 -0.96
N PHE A 201 2.02 -13.38 0.03
CA PHE A 201 3.06 -14.39 -0.12
C PHE A 201 2.61 -15.55 -1.02
N PHE A 202 1.47 -16.18 -0.70
CA PHE A 202 0.94 -17.32 -1.45
C PHE A 202 0.46 -16.95 -2.84
N SER A 203 -0.13 -15.76 -3.02
CA SER A 203 -0.52 -15.29 -4.35
C SER A 203 0.66 -14.84 -5.21
N ARG A 204 1.91 -14.95 -4.70
CA ARG A 204 3.16 -14.59 -5.35
C ARG A 204 3.05 -13.20 -6.00
N VAL A 205 2.62 -12.22 -5.20
CA VAL A 205 2.36 -10.84 -5.64
C VAL A 205 3.57 -10.23 -6.33
N ASP A 206 4.78 -10.59 -5.90
CA ASP A 206 6.04 -10.19 -6.52
C ASP A 206 6.09 -10.49 -8.03
N LEU A 207 5.75 -11.73 -8.44
CA LEU A 207 5.70 -12.15 -9.84
C LEU A 207 4.45 -11.63 -10.57
N ARG A 208 3.32 -11.60 -9.86
CA ARG A 208 2.00 -11.26 -10.42
C ARG A 208 1.86 -9.77 -10.73
N PHE A 209 2.56 -8.90 -10.00
CA PHE A 209 2.51 -7.45 -10.16
C PHE A 209 3.83 -6.86 -10.69
N HIS A 210 4.70 -7.69 -11.27
CA HIS A 210 5.92 -7.22 -11.91
C HIS A 210 5.60 -6.20 -13.01
N VAL A 211 6.28 -5.05 -12.98
CA VAL A 211 6.10 -3.96 -13.94
C VAL A 211 7.36 -3.85 -14.78
N PRO A 212 7.28 -3.89 -16.12
CA PRO A 212 8.43 -3.73 -17.00
C PRO A 212 9.12 -2.37 -16.78
N ASN A 213 10.46 -2.38 -16.82
CA ASN A 213 11.29 -1.18 -16.65
C ASN A 213 10.92 -0.11 -17.70
N GLY A 214 10.85 1.15 -17.28
CA GLY A 214 10.55 2.27 -18.18
C GLY A 214 9.07 2.47 -18.53
N SER A 215 8.15 1.58 -18.14
CA SER A 215 6.70 1.71 -18.39
C SER A 215 6.11 3.06 -17.94
N SER A 216 6.65 3.65 -16.87
CA SER A 216 6.23 4.97 -16.39
C SER A 216 6.58 6.14 -17.32
N LYS A 217 7.63 6.00 -18.14
CA LYS A 217 8.09 7.02 -19.08
C LYS A 217 7.30 6.94 -20.40
N VAL A 218 7.03 5.72 -20.86
CA VAL A 218 6.25 5.42 -22.07
C VAL A 218 4.73 5.40 -21.83
N ARG A 219 4.28 5.52 -20.57
CA ARG A 219 2.87 5.49 -20.17
C ARG A 219 2.09 4.30 -20.71
N THR A 220 2.76 3.17 -20.77
CA THR A 220 2.26 1.93 -21.38
C THR A 220 2.92 0.77 -20.64
N TYR A 221 2.17 -0.23 -20.21
CA TYR A 221 2.74 -1.46 -19.63
C TYR A 221 3.24 -2.44 -20.69
N THR A 222 2.73 -2.32 -21.92
CA THR A 222 3.23 -3.04 -23.09
C THR A 222 4.52 -2.41 -23.58
N VAL A 223 5.64 -3.12 -23.45
CA VAL A 223 6.85 -2.78 -24.21
C VAL A 223 6.59 -3.23 -25.64
N LYS A 224 6.37 -2.29 -26.57
CA LYS A 224 6.55 -2.61 -27.99
C LYS A 224 8.02 -3.02 -28.12
N ASN A 225 8.29 -4.26 -28.49
CA ASN A 225 9.64 -4.72 -28.82
C ASN A 225 10.08 -3.99 -30.11
N THR A 226 10.44 -2.71 -30.00
CA THR A 226 11.00 -1.96 -31.13
C THR A 226 12.45 -2.41 -31.41
N ASN A 227 13.07 -3.13 -30.46
CA ASN A 227 14.46 -3.59 -30.56
C ASN A 227 14.68 -4.81 -31.48
N HIS A 228 13.64 -5.38 -32.09
CA HIS A 228 13.83 -6.44 -33.10
C HIS A 228 13.82 -5.88 -34.53
N ASN A 229 13.01 -4.86 -34.81
CA ASN A 229 12.94 -4.30 -36.17
C ASN A 229 14.12 -3.38 -36.50
N GLU A 230 14.73 -2.73 -35.52
CA GLU A 230 15.86 -1.82 -35.80
C GLU A 230 17.15 -2.60 -36.12
N LYS A 231 17.30 -3.83 -35.61
CA LYS A 231 18.42 -4.71 -35.99
C LYS A 231 18.22 -5.36 -37.35
N ASP A 232 16.99 -5.73 -37.70
CA ASP A 232 16.69 -6.32 -39.01
C ASP A 232 16.78 -5.29 -40.14
N ASP A 233 16.35 -4.04 -39.93
CA ASP A 233 16.54 -2.95 -40.91
C ASP A 233 18.01 -2.57 -41.06
N SER A 234 18.78 -2.55 -39.97
CA SER A 234 20.22 -2.24 -40.02
C SER A 234 21.03 -3.33 -40.74
N SER A 235 20.66 -4.61 -40.57
CA SER A 235 21.31 -5.71 -41.30
C SER A 235 20.92 -5.75 -42.77
N ALA A 236 19.64 -5.48 -43.10
CA ALA A 236 19.19 -5.45 -44.49
C ALA A 236 19.84 -4.31 -45.29
N ILE A 237 20.07 -3.15 -44.67
CA ILE A 237 20.77 -2.01 -45.31
C ILE A 237 22.24 -2.36 -45.57
N ASN A 238 22.94 -2.96 -44.60
CA ASN A 238 24.34 -3.36 -44.76
C ASN A 238 24.54 -4.45 -45.82
N ASP A 239 23.63 -5.41 -45.93
CA ASP A 239 23.72 -6.49 -46.93
C ASP A 239 23.47 -5.96 -48.34
N THR A 240 22.63 -4.94 -48.49
CA THR A 240 22.35 -4.30 -49.78
C THR A 240 23.53 -3.43 -50.24
N GLU A 241 24.18 -2.72 -49.32
CA GLU A 241 25.33 -1.86 -49.62
C GLU A 241 26.59 -2.67 -49.97
N ALA A 242 26.77 -3.85 -49.34
CA ALA A 242 27.84 -4.79 -49.66
C ALA A 242 27.68 -5.44 -51.05
N ALA A 243 26.43 -5.73 -51.48
CA ALA A 243 26.16 -6.30 -52.80
C ALA A 243 26.43 -5.28 -53.94
N VAL A 244 26.05 -4.01 -53.75
CA VAL A 244 26.29 -2.94 -54.73
C VAL A 244 27.79 -2.62 -54.87
N SER A 245 28.56 -2.71 -53.79
CA SER A 245 30.02 -2.49 -53.86
C SER A 245 30.78 -3.64 -54.52
N ALA A 246 30.22 -4.85 -54.58
CA ALA A 246 30.83 -5.99 -55.25
C ALA A 246 30.62 -5.96 -56.78
N GLU A 247 29.48 -5.42 -57.24
CA GLU A 247 29.15 -5.31 -58.67
C GLU A 247 29.93 -4.18 -59.39
N HIS A 248 30.37 -3.16 -58.65
CA HIS A 248 31.22 -2.09 -59.19
C HIS A 248 32.73 -2.43 -59.23
N ALA A 249 33.14 -3.57 -58.68
CA ALA A 249 34.54 -3.99 -58.60
C ALA A 249 34.91 -5.11 -59.60
N SER A 250 33.97 -5.54 -60.44
CA SER A 250 34.16 -6.47 -61.56
C SER A 250 34.07 -5.77 -62.90
#